data_AF-A0A534VQT7-F1
#
_entry.id   AF-A0A534VQT7-F1
#
_cell.length_a   1.000
_cell.length_b   1.000
_cell.length_c   1.000
_cell.angle_alpha   90.00
_cell.angle_beta   90.00
_cell.angle_gamma   90.00
#
_symmetry.space_group_name_H-M   'P 1'
#
loop_
_entity.id
_entity.type
_entity.pdbx_description
1 polymer ?
#
loop_
_entity_poly.entity_id
_entity_poly.type
_entity_poly.pdbx_seq_one_letter_code
_entity_poly.pdbx_strand_id
1 'polypeptide(L)'
;MRSRKMLTGLEPEVKAGVVKVSVPRTALTITVDGVKMDPFQGFTSWAVFQGSGDRTMVMGDLTLAEDEVSPVMSAALGNGLAVTALHNHFAFDRPRIMFMHIAGTGTTERLATAVHRALDAVQEVRRTPAPAESFGGPDIPATSAIDAKPLEAILGGRGQAKNGMVKFVFERKTTMHGMELGAAMGVNTWAAFAGSPESAVVDGDFAMLESEVQGVLRALIGAKIHVVAIHSHMIQEQ
;
A
#
# COMPACT_ATOMS: atom_id res chain seq x y z
N MET A 1 -32.53 -26.84 -4.27
CA MET A 1 -31.99 -25.46 -4.17
C MET A 1 -30.47 -25.54 -4.17
N ARG A 2 -29.78 -25.10 -5.23
CA ARG A 2 -28.32 -24.95 -5.18
C ARG A 2 -28.03 -23.68 -4.39
N SER A 3 -27.29 -23.80 -3.30
CA SER A 3 -26.70 -22.66 -2.59
C SER A 3 -26.03 -21.75 -3.62
N ARG A 4 -26.45 -20.47 -3.70
CA ARG A 4 -25.76 -19.48 -4.54
C ARG A 4 -24.41 -19.24 -3.90
N LYS A 5 -23.33 -19.73 -4.51
CA LYS A 5 -21.97 -19.46 -4.06
C LYS A 5 -21.73 -17.95 -4.12
N MET A 6 -21.51 -17.32 -2.97
CA MET A 6 -21.15 -15.91 -2.91
C MET A 6 -19.72 -15.74 -3.38
N LEU A 7 -19.50 -14.94 -4.43
CA LEU A 7 -18.20 -14.80 -5.10
C LEU A 7 -17.14 -14.15 -4.20
N THR A 8 -17.57 -13.24 -3.31
CA THR A 8 -16.74 -12.61 -2.28
C THR A 8 -16.58 -13.47 -1.02
N GLY A 9 -17.35 -14.55 -0.88
CA GLY A 9 -17.45 -15.34 0.35
C GLY A 9 -18.18 -14.64 1.51
N LEU A 10 -18.76 -13.45 1.28
CA LEU A 10 -19.41 -12.64 2.30
C LEU A 10 -20.87 -12.36 1.94
N GLU A 11 -21.73 -12.28 2.96
CA GLU A 11 -23.11 -11.84 2.80
C GLU A 11 -23.15 -10.36 2.36
N PRO A 12 -23.78 -10.03 1.23
CA PRO A 12 -23.82 -8.65 0.74
C PRO A 12 -24.99 -7.86 1.32
N GLU A 13 -24.77 -6.57 1.57
CA GLU A 13 -25.82 -5.57 1.71
C GLU A 13 -26.17 -4.98 0.35
N VAL A 14 -27.45 -5.00 -0.04
CA VAL A 14 -27.93 -4.40 -1.29
C VAL A 14 -28.82 -3.20 -0.96
N LYS A 15 -28.38 -2.01 -1.37
CA LYS A 15 -29.11 -0.75 -1.12
C LYS A 15 -28.90 0.20 -2.28
N ALA A 16 -29.95 0.89 -2.71
CA ALA A 16 -29.88 1.91 -3.78
C ALA A 16 -29.16 1.45 -5.07
N GLY A 17 -29.28 0.17 -5.42
CA GLY A 17 -28.66 -0.40 -6.63
C GLY A 17 -27.16 -0.69 -6.55
N VAL A 18 -26.54 -0.55 -5.38
CA VAL A 18 -25.17 -1.01 -5.10
C VAL A 18 -25.17 -2.28 -4.25
N VAL A 19 -24.10 -3.06 -4.39
CA VAL A 19 -23.82 -4.24 -3.56
C VAL A 19 -22.58 -3.94 -2.71
N LYS A 20 -22.72 -3.97 -1.38
CA LYS A 20 -21.62 -3.76 -0.44
C LYS A 20 -21.30 -5.04 0.31
N VAL A 21 -20.01 -5.33 0.49
CA VAL A 21 -19.53 -6.31 1.47
C VAL A 21 -18.68 -5.60 2.50
N SER A 22 -18.77 -6.03 3.76
CA SER A 22 -18.04 -5.42 4.87
C SER A 22 -17.44 -6.49 5.78
N VAL A 23 -16.23 -6.23 6.29
CA VAL A 23 -15.50 -7.10 7.22
C VAL A 23 -15.02 -6.24 8.40
N PRO A 24 -15.79 -6.21 9.51
CA PRO A 24 -15.34 -5.56 10.74
C PRO A 24 -14.07 -6.21 11.26
N ARG A 25 -13.09 -5.43 11.72
CA ARG A 25 -11.78 -5.93 12.19
C ARG A 25 -11.83 -6.49 13.61
N THR A 26 -12.74 -7.42 13.87
CA THR A 26 -12.98 -8.02 15.20
C THR A 26 -11.86 -8.92 15.70
N ALA A 27 -10.97 -9.37 14.82
CA ALA A 27 -9.80 -10.17 15.18
C ALA A 27 -8.70 -9.34 15.88
N LEU A 28 -8.76 -8.01 15.79
CA LEU A 28 -7.80 -7.09 16.41
C LEU A 28 -8.43 -6.40 17.60
N THR A 29 -7.66 -6.24 18.68
CA THR A 29 -7.97 -5.24 19.71
C THR A 29 -7.27 -3.96 19.34
N ILE A 30 -8.03 -2.99 18.87
CA ILE A 30 -7.52 -1.69 18.41
C ILE A 30 -7.78 -0.66 19.50
N THR A 31 -6.76 0.12 19.82
CA THR A 31 -6.89 1.32 20.65
C THR A 31 -6.45 2.56 19.87
N VAL A 32 -7.03 3.72 20.20
CA VAL A 32 -6.58 5.03 19.74
C VAL A 32 -6.38 5.87 20.99
N ASP A 33 -5.15 6.35 21.22
CA ASP A 33 -4.80 7.11 22.42
C ASP A 33 -5.24 6.40 23.72
N GLY A 34 -5.04 5.07 23.77
CA GLY A 34 -5.42 4.21 24.90
C GLY A 34 -6.92 3.86 24.98
N VAL A 35 -7.79 4.48 24.18
CA VAL A 35 -9.22 4.16 24.14
C VAL A 35 -9.46 2.96 23.23
N LYS A 36 -10.09 1.90 23.74
CA LYS A 36 -10.50 0.75 22.93
C LYS A 36 -11.56 1.18 21.92
N MET A 37 -11.33 0.84 20.66
CA MET A 37 -12.20 1.20 19.54
C MET A 37 -13.10 0.03 19.15
N ASP A 38 -14.35 0.35 18.78
CA ASP A 38 -15.24 -0.57 18.10
C ASP A 38 -15.01 -0.52 16.57
N PRO A 39 -15.06 -1.64 15.84
CA PRO A 39 -14.95 -1.66 14.39
C PRO A 39 -15.89 -0.71 13.63
N PHE A 40 -17.07 -0.41 14.19
CA PHE A 40 -18.02 0.56 13.64
C PHE A 40 -17.45 1.99 13.59
N GLN A 41 -16.48 2.32 14.44
CA GLN A 41 -15.83 3.63 14.50
C GLN A 41 -14.78 3.86 13.40
N GLY A 42 -14.82 3.06 12.33
CA GLY A 42 -13.93 3.23 11.17
C GLY A 42 -12.87 2.14 10.99
N PHE A 43 -12.98 0.99 11.69
CA PHE A 43 -12.08 -0.17 11.51
C PHE A 43 -12.82 -1.34 10.86
N THR A 44 -13.48 -1.06 9.74
CA THR A 44 -14.22 -2.05 8.96
C THR A 44 -13.78 -1.97 7.51
N SER A 45 -13.18 -3.04 6.99
CA SER A 45 -12.87 -3.15 5.57
C SER A 45 -14.17 -3.26 4.77
N TRP A 46 -14.24 -2.64 3.59
CA TRP A 46 -15.41 -2.75 2.73
C TRP A 46 -15.05 -2.71 1.24
N ALA A 47 -15.93 -3.29 0.43
CA ALA A 47 -15.93 -3.13 -1.02
C ALA A 47 -17.37 -2.92 -1.51
N VAL A 48 -17.56 -1.95 -2.40
CA VAL A 48 -18.85 -1.60 -3.00
C VAL A 48 -18.76 -1.79 -4.51
N PHE A 49 -19.74 -2.52 -5.05
CA PHE A 49 -19.89 -2.78 -6.47
C PHE A 49 -21.08 -1.98 -7.02
N GLN A 50 -20.83 -1.25 -8.11
CA GLN A 50 -21.83 -0.51 -8.88
C GLN A 50 -21.90 -1.06 -10.31
N GLY A 51 -23.12 -1.25 -10.81
CA GLY A 51 -23.35 -1.87 -12.12
C GLY A 51 -23.40 -3.40 -12.03
N SER A 52 -23.44 -4.08 -13.18
CA SER A 52 -23.61 -5.53 -13.25
C SER A 52 -23.08 -6.11 -14.56
N GLY A 53 -22.88 -7.44 -14.58
CA GLY A 53 -22.49 -8.16 -15.78
C GLY A 53 -21.05 -7.84 -16.20
N ASP A 54 -20.90 -7.27 -17.38
CA ASP A 54 -19.61 -6.92 -18.00
C ASP A 54 -19.10 -5.52 -17.65
N ARG A 55 -19.97 -4.68 -17.08
CA ARG A 55 -19.69 -3.29 -16.74
C ARG A 55 -20.00 -3.02 -15.27
N THR A 56 -19.10 -3.51 -14.42
CA THR A 56 -19.09 -3.25 -12.99
C THR A 56 -17.88 -2.39 -12.64
N MET A 57 -18.08 -1.48 -11.69
CA MET A 57 -17.02 -0.79 -10.97
C MET A 57 -16.99 -1.31 -9.54
N VAL A 58 -15.80 -1.46 -8.97
CA VAL A 58 -15.60 -1.69 -7.55
C VAL A 58 -14.73 -0.58 -6.98
N MET A 59 -15.08 -0.11 -5.79
CA MET A 59 -14.23 0.68 -4.92
C MET A 59 -14.24 0.05 -3.54
N GLY A 60 -13.15 0.17 -2.79
CA GLY A 60 -13.06 -0.37 -1.46
C GLY A 60 -12.01 0.31 -0.61
N ASP A 61 -12.13 0.11 0.68
CA ASP A 61 -11.17 0.53 1.70
C ASP A 61 -10.90 -0.69 2.57
N LEU A 62 -9.66 -1.16 2.59
CA LEU A 62 -9.21 -2.29 3.38
C LEU A 62 -8.48 -1.77 4.60
N THR A 63 -9.05 -2.02 5.77
CA THR A 63 -8.43 -1.74 7.08
C THR A 63 -7.45 -2.85 7.43
N LEU A 64 -6.16 -2.53 7.53
CA LEU A 64 -5.06 -3.48 7.63
C LEU A 64 -4.13 -3.15 8.80
N ALA A 65 -3.61 -4.16 9.50
CA ALA A 65 -2.41 -4.00 10.30
C ALA A 65 -1.17 -3.86 9.38
N GLU A 66 -0.07 -3.30 9.88
CA GLU A 66 1.14 -3.03 9.06
C GLU A 66 1.67 -4.28 8.33
N ASP A 67 1.66 -5.44 9.00
CA ASP A 67 2.13 -6.71 8.44
C ASP A 67 1.18 -7.35 7.40
N GLU A 68 -0.04 -6.85 7.29
CA GLU A 68 -1.02 -7.27 6.27
C GLU A 68 -0.89 -6.46 4.98
N VAL A 69 -0.29 -5.26 5.03
CA VAL A 69 -0.25 -4.33 3.88
C VAL A 69 0.38 -4.98 2.66
N SER A 70 1.58 -5.55 2.77
CA SER A 70 2.29 -6.08 1.60
C SER A 70 1.63 -7.34 1.01
N PRO A 71 1.21 -8.35 1.80
CA PRO A 71 0.46 -9.49 1.29
C PRO A 71 -0.85 -9.11 0.60
N VAL A 72 -1.61 -8.17 1.17
CA VAL A 72 -2.88 -7.73 0.60
C VAL A 72 -2.69 -6.89 -0.66
N MET A 73 -1.70 -6.00 -0.68
CA MET A 73 -1.33 -5.23 -1.88
C MET A 73 -0.95 -6.16 -3.02
N SER A 74 -0.13 -7.19 -2.73
CA SER A 74 0.25 -8.22 -3.69
C SER A 74 -0.96 -8.96 -4.25
N ALA A 75 -1.87 -9.41 -3.38
CA ALA A 75 -3.10 -10.09 -3.78
C ALA A 75 -4.01 -9.20 -4.64
N ALA A 76 -4.21 -7.93 -4.26
CA ALA A 76 -5.03 -6.98 -5.00
C ALA A 76 -4.46 -6.73 -6.41
N LEU A 77 -3.18 -6.35 -6.50
CA LEU A 77 -2.51 -6.07 -7.77
C LEU A 77 -2.45 -7.32 -8.66
N GLY A 78 -2.09 -8.48 -8.09
CA GLY A 78 -1.98 -9.75 -8.80
C GLY A 78 -3.30 -10.27 -9.37
N ASN A 79 -4.44 -9.85 -8.80
CA ASN A 79 -5.78 -10.20 -9.29
C ASN A 79 -6.44 -9.07 -10.10
N GLY A 80 -5.66 -8.04 -10.47
CA GLY A 80 -6.09 -7.00 -11.41
C GLY A 80 -7.03 -5.95 -10.80
N LEU A 81 -6.95 -5.74 -9.48
CA LEU A 81 -7.39 -4.50 -8.84
C LEU A 81 -6.27 -3.46 -8.94
N ALA A 82 -6.66 -2.18 -8.90
CA ALA A 82 -5.77 -1.07 -8.67
C ALA A 82 -5.72 -0.75 -7.17
N VAL A 83 -4.55 -0.32 -6.68
CA VAL A 83 -4.41 0.28 -5.35
C VAL A 83 -4.24 1.77 -5.54
N THR A 84 -5.17 2.54 -4.99
CA THR A 84 -5.31 3.99 -5.28
C THR A 84 -4.82 4.87 -4.15
N ALA A 85 -4.79 4.37 -2.91
CA ALA A 85 -4.21 5.07 -1.77
C ALA A 85 -3.76 4.08 -0.69
N LEU A 86 -2.80 4.53 0.13
CA LEU A 86 -2.40 3.87 1.36
C LEU A 86 -2.04 4.97 2.37
N HIS A 87 -2.71 4.97 3.53
CA HIS A 87 -2.49 5.96 4.59
C HIS A 87 -3.10 5.48 5.92
N ASN A 88 -2.92 6.23 7.00
CA ASN A 88 -3.58 5.99 8.28
C ASN A 88 -4.70 7.02 8.51
N HIS A 89 -5.79 6.64 9.17
CA HIS A 89 -6.88 7.56 9.55
C HIS A 89 -6.72 8.16 10.95
N PHE A 90 -5.95 7.51 11.83
CA PHE A 90 -5.86 7.87 13.25
C PHE A 90 -4.41 8.08 13.65
N ALA A 91 -4.17 9.04 14.55
CA ALA A 91 -2.90 9.17 15.26
C ALA A 91 -2.93 8.28 16.51
N PHE A 92 -1.76 7.76 16.92
CA PHE A 92 -1.61 6.96 18.14
C PHE A 92 -2.50 5.71 18.22
N ASP A 93 -2.83 5.13 17.07
CA ASP A 93 -3.49 3.83 17.00
C ASP A 93 -2.51 2.69 17.33
N ARG A 94 -3.01 1.69 18.06
CA ARG A 94 -2.27 0.48 18.43
C ARG A 94 -3.15 -0.76 18.27
N PRO A 95 -2.70 -1.80 17.54
CA PRO A 95 -1.56 -1.77 16.60
C PRO A 95 -1.75 -0.66 15.55
N ARG A 96 -0.68 -0.28 14.83
CA ARG A 96 -0.84 0.69 13.74
C ARG A 96 -1.73 0.08 12.65
N ILE A 97 -2.72 0.85 12.23
CA ILE A 97 -3.70 0.50 11.22
C ILE A 97 -3.52 1.39 9.98
N MET A 98 -3.46 0.74 8.84
CA MET A 98 -3.36 1.33 7.51
C MET A 98 -4.64 1.08 6.73
N PHE A 99 -4.97 1.99 5.83
CA PHE A 99 -6.18 2.01 5.01
C PHE A 99 -5.75 1.98 3.56
N MET A 100 -5.99 0.84 2.91
CA MET A 100 -5.65 0.61 1.51
C MET A 100 -6.90 0.76 0.65
N HIS A 101 -6.90 1.77 -0.20
CA HIS A 101 -7.99 1.98 -1.13
C HIS A 101 -7.76 1.15 -2.39
N ILE A 102 -8.79 0.42 -2.80
CA ILE A 102 -8.79 -0.41 -4.00
C ILE A 102 -9.83 0.08 -5.01
N ALA A 103 -9.55 -0.10 -6.29
CA ALA A 103 -10.50 0.19 -7.36
C ALA A 103 -10.40 -0.82 -8.50
N GLY A 104 -11.43 -0.90 -9.33
CA GLY A 104 -11.37 -1.69 -10.56
C GLY A 104 -12.64 -1.59 -11.40
N THR A 105 -12.50 -1.87 -12.69
CA THR A 105 -13.63 -1.98 -13.63
C THR A 105 -13.56 -3.27 -14.43
N GLY A 106 -14.70 -3.82 -14.82
CA GLY A 106 -14.80 -5.02 -15.65
C GLY A 106 -15.96 -5.90 -15.24
N THR A 107 -15.82 -7.21 -15.44
CA THR A 107 -16.88 -8.16 -15.10
C THR A 107 -17.08 -8.26 -13.59
N THR A 108 -18.33 -8.39 -13.15
CA THR A 108 -18.66 -8.58 -11.72
C THR A 108 -17.90 -9.75 -11.12
N GLU A 109 -17.79 -10.87 -11.85
CA GLU A 109 -17.13 -12.08 -11.38
C GLU A 109 -15.63 -11.89 -11.14
N ARG A 110 -14.93 -11.21 -12.05
CA ARG A 110 -13.50 -10.94 -11.90
C ARG A 110 -13.25 -10.02 -10.71
N LEU A 111 -14.02 -8.95 -10.57
CA LEU A 111 -13.86 -7.99 -9.49
C LEU A 111 -14.19 -8.61 -8.12
N ALA A 112 -15.29 -9.36 -8.02
CA ALA A 112 -15.67 -10.05 -6.79
C ALA A 112 -14.61 -11.09 -6.38
N THR A 113 -14.08 -11.84 -7.34
CA THR A 113 -12.98 -12.78 -7.11
C THR A 113 -11.72 -12.07 -6.61
N ALA A 114 -11.36 -10.93 -7.22
CA ALA A 114 -10.17 -10.19 -6.82
C ALA A 114 -10.29 -9.60 -5.40
N VAL A 115 -11.47 -9.09 -5.04
CA VAL A 115 -11.78 -8.65 -3.66
C VAL A 115 -11.69 -9.83 -2.70
N HIS A 116 -12.24 -10.99 -3.05
CA HIS A 116 -12.13 -12.20 -2.23
C HIS A 116 -10.67 -12.55 -1.96
N ARG A 117 -9.81 -12.53 -2.98
CA ARG A 117 -8.36 -12.83 -2.83
C ARG A 117 -7.63 -11.83 -1.93
N ALA A 118 -7.97 -10.55 -2.01
CA ALA A 118 -7.40 -9.55 -1.10
C ALA A 118 -7.80 -9.82 0.36
N LEU A 119 -9.07 -10.17 0.60
CA LEU A 119 -9.56 -10.53 1.93
C LEU A 119 -9.03 -11.89 2.44
N ASP A 120 -8.81 -12.85 1.55
CA ASP A 120 -8.15 -14.12 1.88
C ASP A 120 -6.72 -13.87 2.40
N ALA A 121 -5.98 -12.95 1.77
CA ALA A 121 -4.63 -12.60 2.22
C ALA A 121 -4.61 -12.01 3.64
N VAL A 122 -5.63 -11.22 3.99
CA VAL A 122 -5.84 -10.75 5.37
C VAL A 122 -6.03 -11.93 6.32
N GLN A 123 -6.92 -12.86 5.98
CA GLN A 123 -7.22 -14.03 6.82
C GLN A 123 -6.00 -14.95 6.98
N GLU A 124 -5.22 -15.13 5.91
CA GLU A 124 -3.99 -15.92 5.94
C GLU A 124 -2.98 -15.35 6.94
N VAL A 125 -2.72 -14.04 6.87
CA VAL A 125 -1.82 -13.35 7.80
C VAL A 125 -2.34 -13.43 9.24
N ARG A 126 -3.65 -13.24 9.46
CA ARG A 126 -4.29 -13.33 10.79
C ARG A 126 -4.43 -14.74 11.36
N ARG A 127 -3.93 -15.78 10.68
CA ARG A 127 -3.70 -17.08 11.34
C ARG A 127 -2.73 -16.96 12.52
N THR A 128 -1.82 -15.99 12.45
CA THR A 128 -1.07 -15.49 13.61
C THR A 128 -1.86 -14.32 14.22
N PRO A 129 -2.39 -14.43 15.45
CA PRO A 129 -3.30 -13.42 16.00
C PRO A 129 -2.65 -12.03 16.21
N ALA A 130 -1.42 -12.01 16.72
CA ALA A 130 -0.70 -10.77 16.99
C ALA A 130 -0.10 -10.18 15.70
N PRO A 131 -0.23 -8.87 15.44
CA PRO A 131 0.52 -8.21 14.37
C PRO A 131 2.03 -8.27 14.63
N ALA A 132 2.81 -8.44 13.58
CA ALA A 132 4.26 -8.30 13.65
C ALA A 132 4.66 -6.84 13.94
N GLU A 133 5.75 -6.66 14.68
CA GLU A 133 6.29 -5.35 15.04
C GLU A 133 7.52 -4.96 14.20
N SER A 134 7.91 -5.80 13.24
CA SER A 134 9.03 -5.55 12.32
C SER A 134 8.84 -6.29 10.99
N PHE A 135 9.59 -5.88 9.96
CA PHE A 135 9.66 -6.59 8.67
C PHE A 135 10.41 -7.94 8.74
N GLY A 136 11.04 -8.24 9.89
CA GLY A 136 12.00 -9.34 10.02
C GLY A 136 13.35 -9.03 9.35
N GLY A 137 14.15 -10.07 9.12
CA GLY A 137 15.48 -9.94 8.50
C GLY A 137 16.64 -9.88 9.51
N PRO A 138 17.88 -9.68 9.01
CA PRO A 138 19.05 -9.53 9.88
C PRO A 138 19.01 -8.20 10.65
N ASP A 139 19.72 -8.17 11.78
CA ASP A 139 19.91 -6.93 12.54
C ASP A 139 20.70 -5.91 11.70
N ILE A 140 20.20 -4.68 11.65
CA ILE A 140 20.85 -3.58 10.95
C ILE A 140 21.83 -2.89 11.91
N PRO A 141 23.14 -2.80 11.56
CA PRO A 141 24.11 -2.12 12.41
C PRO A 141 23.77 -0.63 12.59
N ALA A 142 23.93 -0.12 13.82
CA ALA A 142 23.69 1.29 14.13
C ALA A 142 24.69 2.24 13.43
N THR A 143 25.89 1.77 13.12
CA THR A 143 26.88 2.51 12.34
C THR A 143 26.87 2.02 10.90
N SER A 144 26.67 2.93 9.94
CA SER A 144 26.62 2.56 8.53
C SER A 144 28.01 2.46 7.90
N ALA A 145 28.16 1.56 6.94
CA ALA A 145 29.38 1.28 6.18
C ALA A 145 29.05 0.86 4.73
N ILE A 146 28.07 1.52 4.10
CA ILE A 146 27.64 1.25 2.74
C ILE A 146 28.66 1.83 1.74
N ASP A 147 29.15 1.00 0.81
CA ASP A 147 29.92 1.45 -0.35
C ASP A 147 28.97 1.93 -1.46
N ALA A 148 29.19 3.14 -1.97
CA ALA A 148 28.40 3.70 -3.04
C ALA A 148 28.66 3.03 -4.39
N LYS A 149 29.87 2.53 -4.66
CA LYS A 149 30.26 2.12 -6.02
C LYS A 149 29.37 1.01 -6.62
N PRO A 150 29.04 -0.07 -5.88
CA PRO A 150 28.12 -1.09 -6.42
C PRO A 150 26.73 -0.52 -6.69
N LEU A 151 26.25 0.38 -5.83
CA LEU A 151 24.94 1.03 -5.99
C LEU A 151 24.91 1.97 -7.20
N GLU A 152 25.97 2.77 -7.41
CA GLU A 152 26.12 3.66 -8.56
C GLU A 152 26.12 2.88 -9.88
N ALA A 153 26.73 1.70 -9.91
CA ALA A 153 26.73 0.82 -11.08
C ALA A 153 25.34 0.23 -11.40
N ILE A 154 24.53 -0.03 -10.37
CA ILE A 154 23.19 -0.64 -10.52
C ILE A 154 22.13 0.41 -10.81
N LEU A 155 22.09 1.46 -10.00
CA LEU A 155 21.04 2.48 -10.03
C LEU A 155 21.32 3.58 -11.06
N GLY A 156 22.58 3.72 -11.46
CA GLY A 156 23.03 4.84 -12.27
C GLY A 156 23.11 6.14 -11.47
N GLY A 157 23.90 7.09 -11.97
CA GLY A 157 24.17 8.34 -11.28
C GLY A 157 25.17 8.20 -10.13
N ARG A 158 25.39 9.31 -9.42
CA ARG A 158 26.36 9.39 -8.32
C ARG A 158 25.65 9.51 -6.99
N GLY A 159 26.04 8.68 -6.03
CA GLY A 159 25.50 8.68 -4.68
C GLY A 159 26.09 9.81 -3.83
N GLN A 160 25.29 10.35 -2.92
CA GLN A 160 25.74 11.28 -1.88
C GLN A 160 26.06 10.47 -0.62
N ALA A 161 27.33 10.42 -0.22
CA ALA A 161 27.76 9.71 0.97
C ALA A 161 27.77 10.61 2.21
N LYS A 162 27.21 10.15 3.32
CA LYS A 162 27.26 10.84 4.62
C LYS A 162 27.21 9.84 5.76
N ASN A 163 28.15 9.91 6.69
CA ASN A 163 28.21 9.04 7.89
C ASN A 163 28.07 7.54 7.55
N GLY A 164 28.70 7.10 6.46
CA GLY A 164 28.64 5.71 5.98
C GLY A 164 27.33 5.28 5.31
N MET A 165 26.36 6.19 5.18
CA MET A 165 25.16 6.00 4.36
C MET A 165 25.39 6.53 2.94
N VAL A 166 24.58 6.05 1.98
CA VAL A 166 24.60 6.52 0.60
C VAL A 166 23.18 6.87 0.15
N LYS A 167 22.97 8.09 -0.34
CA LYS A 167 21.68 8.58 -0.86
C LYS A 167 21.74 8.87 -2.36
N PHE A 168 20.74 8.40 -3.09
CA PHE A 168 20.50 8.72 -4.50
C PHE A 168 19.30 9.65 -4.62
N VAL A 169 19.37 10.58 -5.58
CA VAL A 169 18.27 11.48 -5.96
C VAL A 169 18.18 11.49 -7.48
N PHE A 170 17.02 11.14 -8.00
CA PHE A 170 16.68 11.13 -9.41
C PHE A 170 15.66 12.24 -9.67
N GLU A 171 16.12 13.29 -10.33
CA GLU A 171 15.32 14.48 -10.55
C GLU A 171 14.24 14.22 -11.60
N ARG A 172 13.04 14.77 -11.36
CA ARG A 172 11.99 14.91 -12.35
C ARG A 172 11.60 16.39 -12.44
N LYS A 173 10.84 16.72 -13.48
CA LYS A 173 10.26 18.05 -13.68
C LYS A 173 8.77 17.93 -13.94
N THR A 174 8.01 18.92 -13.49
CA THR A 174 6.58 19.12 -13.81
C THR A 174 6.29 20.62 -13.89
N THR A 175 5.09 20.99 -14.33
CA THR A 175 4.63 22.38 -14.33
C THR A 175 3.42 22.53 -13.41
N MET A 176 3.40 23.57 -12.60
CA MET A 176 2.25 23.95 -11.78
C MET A 176 2.06 25.46 -11.83
N HIS A 177 0.85 25.92 -12.11
CA HIS A 177 0.53 27.35 -12.29
C HIS A 177 1.44 28.09 -13.29
N GLY A 178 1.88 27.40 -14.36
CA GLY A 178 2.79 27.96 -15.36
C GLY A 178 4.26 28.08 -14.92
N MET A 179 4.62 27.54 -13.75
CA MET A 179 6.01 27.50 -13.25
C MET A 179 6.56 26.07 -13.33
N GLU A 180 7.80 25.93 -13.79
CA GLU A 180 8.53 24.66 -13.75
C GLU A 180 8.94 24.33 -12.30
N LEU A 181 8.64 23.12 -11.86
CA LEU A 181 9.05 22.57 -10.57
C LEU A 181 10.06 21.46 -10.79
N GLY A 182 11.08 21.37 -9.92
CA GLY A 182 12.14 20.37 -9.99
C GLY A 182 12.45 19.72 -8.64
N ALA A 183 13.57 19.00 -8.55
CA ALA A 183 13.92 18.18 -7.40
C ALA A 183 13.95 18.94 -6.06
N ALA A 184 14.40 20.19 -6.04
CA ALA A 184 14.41 21.03 -4.83
C ALA A 184 13.00 21.31 -4.26
N MET A 185 11.96 21.18 -5.10
CA MET A 185 10.55 21.34 -4.73
C MET A 185 9.86 19.99 -4.45
N GLY A 186 10.62 18.90 -4.27
CA GLY A 186 10.07 17.56 -4.00
C GLY A 186 9.74 16.73 -5.24
N VAL A 187 10.00 17.26 -6.45
CA VAL A 187 9.78 16.53 -7.71
C VAL A 187 10.97 15.60 -7.99
N ASN A 188 11.19 14.61 -7.13
CA ASN A 188 12.27 13.66 -7.25
C ASN A 188 11.92 12.29 -6.67
N THR A 189 12.56 11.26 -7.20
CA THR A 189 12.67 9.96 -6.54
C THR A 189 13.96 9.96 -5.75
N TRP A 190 13.94 9.49 -4.51
CA TRP A 190 15.16 9.35 -3.72
C TRP A 190 15.19 8.02 -2.99
N ALA A 191 16.40 7.49 -2.76
CA ALA A 191 16.62 6.28 -1.99
C ALA A 191 17.87 6.45 -1.12
N ALA A 192 17.78 6.15 0.16
CA ALA A 192 18.89 6.21 1.11
C ALA A 192 19.17 4.82 1.68
N PHE A 193 20.44 4.41 1.61
CA PHE A 193 20.93 3.13 2.10
C PHE A 193 21.75 3.33 3.38
N ALA A 194 21.46 2.52 4.39
CA ALA A 194 22.14 2.51 5.69
C ALA A 194 22.37 1.07 6.18
N GLY A 195 23.29 0.88 7.12
CA GLY A 195 23.70 -0.45 7.61
C GLY A 195 25.03 -0.93 7.02
N SER A 196 25.18 -2.23 6.76
CA SER A 196 26.37 -2.83 6.12
C SER A 196 26.03 -3.46 4.77
N PRO A 197 27.03 -3.83 3.94
CA PRO A 197 26.79 -4.53 2.67
C PRO A 197 25.97 -5.82 2.81
N GLU A 198 26.07 -6.53 3.93
CA GLU A 198 25.37 -7.78 4.22
C GLU A 198 24.01 -7.57 4.90
N SER A 199 23.79 -6.41 5.53
CA SER A 199 22.61 -6.10 6.33
C SER A 199 22.29 -4.61 6.21
N ALA A 200 21.49 -4.26 5.21
CA ALA A 200 21.15 -2.89 4.86
C ALA A 200 19.64 -2.64 4.88
N VAL A 201 19.28 -1.38 5.12
CA VAL A 201 17.94 -0.86 4.85
C VAL A 201 17.99 0.08 3.66
N VAL A 202 16.85 0.21 2.98
CA VAL A 202 16.62 1.26 1.99
C VAL A 202 15.29 1.94 2.29
N ASP A 203 15.35 3.26 2.44
CA ASP A 203 14.17 4.12 2.57
C ASP A 203 14.14 5.11 1.42
N GLY A 204 12.94 5.48 0.96
CA GLY A 204 12.83 6.36 -0.19
C GLY A 204 11.42 6.70 -0.60
N ASP A 205 11.33 7.69 -1.49
CA ASP A 205 10.10 8.08 -2.16
C ASP A 205 10.28 7.99 -3.67
N PHE A 206 9.18 7.76 -4.38
CA PHE A 206 9.14 7.74 -5.84
C PHE A 206 8.26 8.87 -6.36
N ALA A 207 8.85 9.82 -7.10
CA ALA A 207 8.07 10.76 -7.89
C ALA A 207 7.60 10.07 -9.16
N MET A 208 6.28 10.00 -9.33
CA MET A 208 5.65 9.27 -10.43
C MET A 208 4.41 10.01 -10.94
N LEU A 209 4.07 9.77 -12.20
CA LEU A 209 2.79 10.21 -12.77
C LEU A 209 1.65 9.30 -12.28
N GLU A 210 0.41 9.78 -12.34
CA GLU A 210 -0.78 8.98 -12.04
C GLU A 210 -0.79 7.64 -12.83
N SER A 211 -0.44 7.71 -14.13
CA SER A 211 -0.38 6.54 -15.01
C SER A 211 0.71 5.52 -14.62
N GLU A 212 1.70 5.93 -13.86
CA GLU A 212 2.84 5.09 -13.46
C GLU A 212 2.57 4.34 -12.14
N VAL A 213 1.63 4.82 -11.30
CA VAL A 213 1.38 4.31 -9.94
C VAL A 213 1.26 2.79 -9.89
N GLN A 214 0.40 2.22 -10.72
CA GLN A 214 0.15 0.76 -10.68
C GLN A 214 1.37 -0.06 -11.12
N GLY A 215 2.19 0.48 -12.03
CA GLY A 215 3.42 -0.17 -12.47
C GLY A 215 4.50 -0.14 -11.39
N VAL A 216 4.68 1.02 -10.76
CA VAL A 216 5.61 1.21 -9.64
C VAL A 216 5.25 0.30 -8.47
N LEU A 217 3.99 0.27 -8.04
CA LEU A 217 3.55 -0.59 -6.94
C LEU A 217 3.81 -2.08 -7.22
N ARG A 218 3.58 -2.55 -8.45
CA ARG A 218 3.90 -3.95 -8.83
C ARG A 218 5.40 -4.22 -8.76
N ALA A 219 6.24 -3.27 -9.21
CA ALA A 219 7.69 -3.42 -9.16
C ALA A 219 8.19 -3.49 -7.71
N LEU A 220 7.71 -2.58 -6.84
CA LEU A 220 8.08 -2.54 -5.42
C LEU A 220 7.67 -3.83 -4.70
N ILE A 221 6.41 -4.23 -4.81
CA ILE A 221 5.91 -5.45 -4.17
C ILE A 221 6.59 -6.70 -4.72
N GLY A 222 6.83 -6.77 -6.04
CA GLY A 222 7.57 -7.87 -6.66
C GLY A 222 9.01 -7.97 -6.18
N ALA A 223 9.64 -6.83 -5.88
CA ALA A 223 10.98 -6.75 -5.28
C ALA A 223 10.98 -6.89 -3.75
N LYS A 224 9.81 -7.13 -3.13
CA LYS A 224 9.62 -7.18 -1.66
C LYS A 224 9.99 -5.88 -0.94
N ILE A 225 9.82 -4.74 -1.61
CA ILE A 225 9.92 -3.42 -0.99
C ILE A 225 8.54 -3.07 -0.42
N HIS A 226 8.53 -2.72 0.86
CA HIS A 226 7.30 -2.37 1.58
C HIS A 226 6.83 -0.96 1.22
N VAL A 227 5.55 -0.83 0.88
CA VAL A 227 4.90 0.46 0.61
C VAL A 227 4.19 0.92 1.86
N VAL A 228 4.48 2.15 2.31
CA VAL A 228 3.93 2.72 3.56
C VAL A 228 2.93 3.85 3.33
N ALA A 229 3.00 4.53 2.18
CA ALA A 229 2.06 5.57 1.82
C ALA A 229 1.94 5.73 0.30
N ILE A 230 0.78 6.24 -0.13
CA ILE A 230 0.56 6.76 -1.49
C ILE A 230 -0.12 8.11 -1.31
N HIS A 231 0.53 9.18 -1.76
CA HIS A 231 0.03 10.55 -1.60
C HIS A 231 0.52 11.45 -2.74
N SER A 232 -0.19 12.56 -2.96
CA SER A 232 0.24 13.64 -3.86
C SER A 232 0.81 14.80 -3.03
N HIS A 233 1.95 15.35 -3.48
CA HIS A 233 2.53 16.57 -2.90
C HIS A 233 1.91 17.83 -3.50
N MET A 234 1.35 17.69 -4.70
CA MET A 234 0.83 18.76 -5.53
C MET A 234 -0.65 18.51 -5.82
N ILE A 235 -1.36 19.58 -6.13
CA ILE A 235 -2.73 19.55 -6.63
C ILE A 235 -2.72 20.41 -7.89
N GLN A 236 -3.22 19.89 -9.01
CA GLN A 236 -3.26 20.57 -10.33
C GLN A 236 -1.93 20.64 -11.09
N GLU A 237 -0.97 19.79 -10.75
CA GLU A 237 0.22 19.56 -11.58
C GLU A 237 -0.16 19.04 -12.98
N GLN A 238 0.64 19.42 -13.99
CA GLN A 238 0.49 19.02 -15.39
C GLN A 238 1.72 18.29 -15.92
#